data_AF-A0A6M3ZPI5-F1
#
_entry.id   AF-A0A6M3ZPI5-F1
#
_cell.length_a   1.000
_cell.length_b   1.000
_cell.length_c   1.000
_cell.angle_alpha   90.00
_cell.angle_beta   90.00
_cell.angle_gamma   90.00
#
_symmetry.space_group_name_H-M   'P 1'
#
loop_
_entity.id
_entity.type
_entity.pdbx_description
1 polymer ?
#
loop_
_entity_poly.entity_id
_entity_poly.type
_entity_poly.pdbx_seq_one_letter_code
_entity_poly.pdbx_strand_id
1 'polypeptide(L)'
;MEQALFSISSNQEKSSGDYDEKALLAVVEEFGLPDLGDRIYTEIPPTVPFELVCILFDLLAWRTDDNGSSVRRATERWLIEGRDERRMLIALHLEAYPFISEKEMVEVLSKLKSTNPQITHRCAEHVRMRNGL
;
A
#
# COMPACT_ATOMS: atom_id res chain seq x y z
N MET A 1 9.31 9.84 10.00
CA MET A 1 9.25 8.94 8.81
C MET A 1 10.60 8.41 8.29
N GLU A 2 11.61 9.25 8.04
CA GLU A 2 12.88 8.84 7.39
C GLU A 2 13.60 7.67 8.09
N GLN A 3 13.64 7.68 9.42
CA GLN A 3 14.26 6.61 10.21
C GLN A 3 13.55 5.26 10.03
N ALA A 4 12.21 5.26 9.88
CA ALA A 4 11.44 4.05 9.62
C ALA A 4 11.78 3.49 8.22
N LEU A 5 11.80 4.35 7.19
CA LEU A 5 12.20 3.95 5.83
C LEU A 5 13.65 3.43 5.79
N PHE A 6 14.57 4.09 6.49
CA PHE A 6 15.96 3.65 6.60
C PHE A 6 16.08 2.28 7.29
N SER A 7 15.38 2.08 8.41
CA SER A 7 15.37 0.81 9.13
C SER A 7 14.80 -0.33 8.28
N ILE A 8 13.68 -0.09 7.59
CA ILE A 8 13.09 -1.06 6.66
C ILE A 8 14.09 -1.40 5.56
N SER A 9 14.66 -0.39 4.89
CA SER A 9 15.61 -0.59 3.80
C SER A 9 16.86 -1.36 4.23
N SER A 10 17.40 -1.05 5.42
CA SER A 10 18.61 -1.70 5.95
C SER A 10 18.40 -3.17 6.34
N ASN A 11 17.14 -3.58 6.56
CA ASN A 11 16.79 -4.90 7.03
C ASN A 11 16.06 -5.75 5.98
N GLN A 12 15.91 -5.30 4.73
CA GLN A 12 15.28 -6.09 3.65
C GLN A 12 15.96 -7.45 3.39
N GLU A 13 17.24 -7.60 3.75
CA GLU A 13 17.99 -8.86 3.64
C GLU A 13 17.71 -9.85 4.79
N LYS A 14 17.04 -9.42 5.86
CA LYS A 14 16.67 -10.24 7.02
C LYS A 14 15.16 -10.44 7.03
N SER A 15 14.72 -11.70 6.99
CA SER A 15 13.32 -12.14 7.06
C SER A 15 12.42 -11.23 7.92
N SER A 16 11.61 -10.38 7.26
CA SER A 16 10.38 -9.66 7.67
C SER A 16 10.11 -9.21 9.12
N GLY A 17 11.07 -9.25 10.05
CA GLY A 17 10.79 -9.10 11.48
C GLY A 17 11.69 -8.13 12.24
N ASP A 18 12.77 -7.62 11.65
CA ASP A 18 13.73 -6.76 12.33
C ASP A 18 13.59 -5.34 11.79
N TYR A 19 12.65 -4.56 12.31
CA TYR A 19 12.50 -3.12 12.02
C TYR A 19 12.38 -2.36 13.33
N ASP A 20 12.73 -1.08 13.32
CA ASP A 20 12.59 -0.23 14.50
C ASP A 20 11.11 0.10 14.75
N GLU A 21 10.48 -0.68 15.64
CA GLU A 21 9.09 -0.49 16.04
C GLU A 21 8.83 0.91 16.62
N LYS A 22 9.82 1.50 17.31
CA LYS A 22 9.68 2.88 17.81
C LYS A 22 9.64 3.88 16.67
N ALA A 23 10.45 3.66 15.63
CA ALA A 23 10.42 4.51 14.45
C ALA A 23 9.06 4.39 13.72
N LEU A 24 8.45 3.20 13.69
CA LEU A 24 7.11 3.00 13.11
C LEU A 24 6.02 3.71 13.93
N LEU A 25 6.06 3.59 15.26
CA LEU A 25 5.13 4.30 16.16
C LEU A 25 5.28 5.82 16.01
N ALA A 26 6.50 6.33 15.89
CA ALA A 26 6.74 7.74 15.65
C ALA A 26 6.11 8.24 14.34
N VAL A 27 6.02 7.39 13.30
CA VAL A 27 5.26 7.75 12.08
C VAL A 27 3.78 7.91 12.40
N VAL A 28 3.18 7.00 13.17
CA VAL A 28 1.76 7.10 13.52
C VAL A 28 1.49 8.32 14.41
N GLU A 29 2.40 8.65 15.33
CA GLU A 29 2.29 9.85 16.17
C GLU A 29 2.44 11.15 15.36
N GLU A 30 3.39 11.18 14.43
CA GLU A 30 3.68 12.34 13.57
C GLU A 30 2.50 12.64 12.61
N PHE A 31 1.95 11.59 11.99
CA PHE A 31 0.94 11.73 10.94
C PHE A 31 -0.49 11.57 11.45
N GLY A 32 -0.72 10.97 12.62
CA GLY A 32 -2.06 10.65 13.12
C GLY A 32 -2.80 9.63 12.25
N LEU A 33 -3.80 8.96 12.84
CA LEU A 33 -4.55 7.90 12.14
C LEU A 33 -5.46 8.39 10.99
N PRO A 34 -6.16 9.55 11.08
CA PRO A 34 -7.02 9.98 9.99
C PRO A 34 -6.23 10.27 8.70
N ASP A 35 -6.67 9.65 7.60
CA ASP A 35 -6.08 9.78 6.27
C ASP A 35 -4.57 9.44 6.23
N LEU A 36 -4.12 8.57 7.13
CA LEU A 36 -2.71 8.23 7.34
C LEU A 36 -1.99 7.86 6.03
N GLY A 37 -2.58 6.99 5.21
CA GLY A 37 -1.99 6.54 3.95
C GLY A 37 -1.74 7.70 2.97
N ASP A 38 -2.68 8.64 2.86
CA ASP A 38 -2.53 9.81 1.98
C ASP A 38 -1.51 10.82 2.49
N ARG A 39 -1.53 11.06 3.81
CA ARG A 39 -0.60 11.99 4.44
C ARG A 39 0.83 11.49 4.35
N ILE A 40 1.06 10.21 4.64
CA ILE A 40 2.38 9.59 4.46
C ILE A 40 2.81 9.67 3.00
N TYR A 41 1.96 9.27 2.05
CA TYR A 41 2.32 9.28 0.63
C TYR A 41 2.72 10.68 0.14
N THR A 42 2.07 11.73 0.65
CA THR A 42 2.37 13.12 0.29
C THR A 42 3.76 13.55 0.73
N GLU A 43 4.24 13.06 1.87
CA GLU A 43 5.56 13.40 2.39
C GLU A 43 6.68 12.50 1.86
N ILE A 44 6.37 11.31 1.33
CA ILE A 44 7.38 10.39 0.82
C ILE A 44 8.00 10.96 -0.47
N PRO A 45 9.34 11.15 -0.52
CA PRO A 45 10.00 11.61 -1.73
C PRO A 45 9.79 10.65 -2.91
N PRO A 46 9.63 11.16 -4.15
CA PRO A 46 9.46 10.32 -5.34
C PRO A 46 10.68 9.45 -5.66
N THR A 47 11.83 9.71 -5.05
CA THR A 47 13.05 8.90 -5.17
C THR A 47 13.01 7.61 -4.35
N VAL A 48 12.16 7.52 -3.33
CA VAL A 48 11.99 6.28 -2.55
C VAL A 48 11.32 5.23 -3.45
N PRO A 49 11.86 4.01 -3.59
CA PRO A 49 11.21 2.93 -4.33
C PRO A 49 9.82 2.61 -3.78
N PHE A 50 8.86 2.29 -4.66
CA PHE A 50 7.48 2.05 -4.23
C PHE A 50 7.37 0.78 -3.35
N GLU A 51 8.26 -0.18 -3.55
CA GLU A 51 8.34 -1.44 -2.79
C GLU A 51 8.64 -1.19 -1.31
N LEU A 52 9.49 -0.21 -1.00
CA LEU A 52 9.72 0.20 0.39
C LEU A 52 8.47 0.85 1.00
N VAL A 53 7.70 1.59 0.19
CA VAL A 53 6.44 2.17 0.64
C VAL A 53 5.41 1.08 0.89
N CYS A 54 5.37 0.02 0.08
CA CYS A 54 4.51 -1.14 0.33
C CYS A 54 4.82 -1.77 1.70
N ILE A 55 6.10 -2.04 1.98
CA ILE A 55 6.50 -2.63 3.27
C ILE A 55 6.09 -1.72 4.43
N LEU A 56 6.32 -0.41 4.32
CA LEU A 56 5.87 0.54 5.35
C LEU A 56 4.34 0.47 5.54
N PHE A 57 3.58 0.42 4.46
CA PHE A 57 2.12 0.41 4.50
C PHE A 57 1.57 -0.90 5.07
N ASP A 58 2.16 -2.04 4.72
CA ASP A 58 1.81 -3.33 5.31
C ASP A 58 2.10 -3.33 6.81
N LEU A 59 3.28 -2.84 7.22
CA LEU A 59 3.63 -2.72 8.64
C LEU A 59 2.65 -1.80 9.40
N LEU A 60 2.29 -0.66 8.83
CA LEU A 60 1.30 0.24 9.42
C LEU A 60 -0.08 -0.43 9.48
N ALA A 61 -0.49 -1.18 8.45
CA ALA A 61 -1.77 -1.86 8.44
C ALA A 61 -1.89 -2.90 9.57
N TRP A 62 -0.80 -3.58 9.92
CA TRP A 62 -0.76 -4.58 10.99
C TRP A 62 -0.64 -3.99 12.40
N ARG A 63 -0.10 -2.78 12.55
CA ARG A 63 0.34 -2.24 13.85
C ARG A 63 -0.45 -1.03 14.34
N THR A 64 -1.33 -0.49 13.51
CA THR A 64 -2.20 0.64 13.87
C THR A 64 -3.44 0.17 14.64
N ASP A 65 -3.90 1.00 15.58
CA ASP A 65 -5.09 0.71 16.41
C ASP A 65 -6.40 0.62 15.59
N ASP A 66 -6.43 1.23 14.40
CA ASP A 66 -7.55 1.12 13.47
C ASP A 66 -7.48 -0.13 12.58
N ASN A 67 -6.55 -1.05 12.88
CA ASN A 67 -6.33 -2.31 12.16
C ASN A 67 -6.12 -2.09 10.66
N GLY A 68 -5.37 -1.02 10.32
CA GLY A 68 -5.04 -0.64 8.96
C GLY A 68 -6.19 -0.05 8.15
N SER A 69 -7.33 0.28 8.78
CA SER A 69 -8.50 0.80 8.07
C SER A 69 -8.18 2.06 7.25
N SER A 70 -7.40 2.99 7.80
CA SER A 70 -7.03 4.21 7.10
C SER A 70 -6.12 3.95 5.91
N VAL A 71 -5.17 3.02 6.02
CA VAL A 71 -4.27 2.64 4.91
C VAL A 71 -5.07 1.98 3.80
N ARG A 72 -5.98 1.07 4.14
CA ARG A 72 -6.84 0.36 3.18
C ARG A 72 -7.79 1.31 2.44
N ARG A 73 -8.40 2.27 3.14
CA ARG A 73 -9.27 3.28 2.49
C ARG A 73 -8.50 4.16 1.50
N ALA A 74 -7.28 4.57 1.87
CA ALA A 74 -6.44 5.37 0.97
C ALA A 74 -6.11 4.57 -0.30
N THR A 75 -5.65 3.34 -0.16
CA THR A 75 -5.22 2.51 -1.30
C THR A 75 -6.39 2.03 -2.16
N GLU A 76 -7.56 1.76 -1.57
CA GLU A 76 -8.82 1.54 -2.29
C GLU A 76 -9.17 2.74 -3.16
N ARG A 77 -9.18 3.93 -2.57
CA ARG A 77 -9.49 5.17 -3.27
C ARG A 77 -8.51 5.44 -4.41
N TRP A 78 -7.22 5.18 -4.22
CA TRP A 78 -6.22 5.35 -5.29
C TRP A 78 -6.49 4.46 -6.49
N LEU A 79 -6.94 3.22 -6.27
CA LEU A 79 -7.32 2.30 -7.35
C LEU A 79 -8.61 2.74 -8.04
N ILE A 80 -9.59 3.25 -7.30
CA ILE A 80 -10.83 3.81 -7.88
C ILE A 80 -10.52 5.03 -8.76
N GLU A 81 -9.63 5.91 -8.30
CA GLU A 81 -9.22 7.11 -9.03
C GLU A 81 -8.43 6.77 -10.30
N GLY A 82 -7.46 5.86 -10.19
CA GLY A 82 -6.73 5.31 -11.34
C GLY A 82 -5.85 6.32 -12.09
N ARG A 83 -5.33 7.35 -11.41
CA ARG A 83 -4.63 8.48 -12.05
C ARG A 83 -3.12 8.52 -11.81
N ASP A 84 -2.67 7.97 -10.69
CA ASP A 84 -1.27 8.01 -10.27
C ASP A 84 -0.70 6.58 -10.31
N GLU A 85 0.25 6.36 -11.22
CA GLU A 85 0.86 5.06 -11.44
C GLU A 85 1.51 4.51 -10.18
N ARG A 86 2.25 5.33 -9.45
CA ARG A 86 2.96 4.90 -8.25
C ARG A 86 1.98 4.54 -7.13
N ARG A 87 0.90 5.29 -6.95
CA ARG A 87 -0.17 4.94 -5.99
C ARG A 87 -0.84 3.63 -6.36
N MET A 88 -1.12 3.42 -7.66
CA MET A 88 -1.69 2.16 -8.14
C MET A 88 -0.72 0.99 -7.93
N LEU A 89 0.57 1.16 -8.21
CA LEU A 89 1.58 0.15 -7.95
C LEU A 89 1.65 -0.21 -6.47
N ILE A 90 1.70 0.78 -5.58
CA ILE A 90 1.69 0.53 -4.12
C ILE A 90 0.45 -0.27 -3.74
N ALA A 91 -0.74 0.21 -4.09
CA ALA A 91 -2.01 -0.42 -3.72
C ALA A 91 -2.15 -1.86 -4.25
N LEU A 92 -1.59 -2.17 -5.42
CA LEU A 92 -1.61 -3.52 -6.01
C LEU A 92 -0.53 -4.47 -5.45
N HIS A 93 0.40 -3.98 -4.65
CA HIS A 93 1.50 -4.78 -4.09
C HIS A 93 1.43 -4.95 -2.56
N LEU A 94 0.44 -4.36 -1.89
CA LEU A 94 0.19 -4.62 -0.47
C LEU A 94 -0.28 -6.06 -0.23
N GLU A 95 0.08 -6.61 0.93
CA GLU A 95 -0.39 -7.92 1.39
C GLU A 95 -1.90 -7.89 1.69
N ALA A 96 -2.34 -6.83 2.36
CA ALA A 96 -3.74 -6.61 2.70
C ALA A 96 -4.46 -5.90 1.56
N TYR A 97 -5.11 -6.67 0.70
CA TYR A 97 -5.83 -6.12 -0.45
C TYR A 97 -7.02 -5.22 -0.01
N PRO A 98 -7.22 -4.03 -0.61
CA PRO A 98 -8.01 -2.98 0.03
C PRO A 98 -9.52 -3.08 -0.16
N PHE A 99 -10.01 -3.82 -1.17
CA PHE A 99 -11.44 -3.96 -1.42
C PHE A 99 -12.11 -5.02 -0.54
N ILE A 100 -13.25 -4.66 0.06
CA ILE A 100 -14.11 -5.61 0.79
C ILE A 100 -14.99 -6.39 -0.20
N SER A 101 -15.51 -5.71 -1.23
CA SER A 101 -16.38 -6.28 -2.24
C SER A 101 -15.56 -6.86 -3.39
N GLU A 102 -15.67 -8.18 -3.58
CA GLU A 102 -15.06 -8.88 -4.71
C GLU A 102 -15.56 -8.36 -6.06
N LYS A 103 -16.87 -8.11 -6.15
CA LYS A 103 -17.48 -7.57 -7.37
C LYS A 103 -16.87 -6.20 -7.72
N GLU A 104 -16.78 -5.32 -6.74
CA GLU A 104 -16.22 -3.99 -6.90
C GLU A 104 -14.74 -4.05 -7.29
N MET A 105 -13.98 -4.93 -6.65
CA MET A 105 -12.59 -5.18 -7.03
C MET A 105 -12.49 -5.58 -8.51
N VAL A 106 -13.26 -6.59 -8.95
CA VAL A 106 -13.19 -7.08 -10.34
C VAL A 106 -13.55 -5.96 -11.31
N GLU A 107 -14.57 -5.15 -11.00
CA GLU A 107 -14.97 -4.00 -11.82
C GLU A 107 -13.86 -2.95 -11.92
N VAL A 108 -13.29 -2.52 -10.79
CA VAL A 108 -12.21 -1.52 -10.75
C VAL A 108 -10.96 -2.03 -11.47
N LEU A 109 -10.49 -3.24 -11.14
CA LEU A 109 -9.27 -3.79 -11.73
C LEU A 109 -9.41 -4.06 -13.23
N SER A 110 -10.58 -4.51 -13.68
CA SER A 110 -10.84 -4.72 -15.12
C SER A 110 -10.78 -3.40 -15.89
N LYS A 111 -11.27 -2.30 -15.29
CA LYS A 111 -11.17 -0.96 -15.86
C LYS A 111 -9.74 -0.43 -15.84
N LEU A 112 -9.00 -0.62 -14.75
CA LEU A 112 -7.60 -0.18 -14.67
C LEU A 112 -6.73 -0.91 -15.71
N LYS A 113 -6.95 -2.22 -15.87
CA LYS A 113 -6.25 -3.04 -16.86
C LYS A 113 -6.41 -2.52 -18.30
N SER A 114 -7.57 -1.98 -18.67
CA SER A 114 -7.81 -1.48 -20.04
C SER A 114 -7.18 -0.10 -20.30
N THR A 115 -6.84 0.63 -19.24
CA THR A 115 -6.39 2.03 -19.33
C THR A 115 -4.94 2.24 -18.92
N ASN A 116 -4.33 1.26 -18.23
CA ASN A 116 -2.98 1.37 -17.68
C ASN A 116 -2.13 0.11 -18.03
N PRO A 117 -1.44 0.12 -19.18
CA PRO A 117 -0.64 -1.01 -19.66
C PRO A 117 0.34 -1.57 -18.62
N GLN A 118 0.98 -0.70 -17.85
CA GLN A 118 2.02 -1.00 -16.87
C GLN A 118 1.54 -1.84 -15.67
N ILE A 119 0.27 -1.74 -15.27
CA ILE A 119 -0.31 -2.51 -14.16
C ILE A 119 -1.21 -3.65 -14.63
N THR A 120 -1.39 -3.79 -15.95
CA THR A 120 -2.27 -4.80 -16.58
C THR A 120 -2.06 -6.20 -16.00
N HIS A 121 -0.80 -6.62 -15.91
CA HIS A 121 -0.44 -7.94 -15.43
C HIS A 121 -0.89 -8.14 -13.98
N ARG A 122 -0.56 -7.17 -13.11
CA ARG A 122 -0.87 -7.24 -11.68
C ARG A 122 -2.37 -7.19 -11.40
N CYS A 123 -3.11 -6.34 -12.12
CA CYS A 123 -4.57 -6.33 -12.05
C CYS A 123 -5.16 -7.70 -12.44
N ALA A 124 -4.63 -8.35 -13.49
CA ALA A 124 -5.11 -9.66 -13.93
C ALA A 124 -4.76 -10.79 -12.95
N GLU A 125 -3.65 -10.71 -12.22
CA GLU A 125 -3.32 -11.64 -11.15
C GLU A 125 -4.34 -11.57 -10.01
N HIS A 126 -4.63 -10.37 -9.50
CA HIS A 126 -5.59 -10.17 -8.41
C HIS A 126 -7.01 -10.66 -8.78
N VAL A 127 -7.47 -10.35 -10.00
CA VAL A 127 -8.76 -10.85 -10.49
C VAL A 127 -8.80 -12.38 -10.56
N ARG A 128 -7.71 -13.02 -11.00
CA ARG A 128 -7.61 -14.49 -11.09
C ARG A 128 -7.62 -15.17 -9.74
N MET A 129 -6.75 -14.71 -8.82
CA MET A 129 -6.67 -15.24 -7.45
C MET A 129 -8.03 -15.23 -6.75
N ARG A 130 -8.83 -14.20 -7.01
CA ARG A 130 -10.14 -14.07 -6.38
C ARG A 130 -11.23 -14.92 -7.03
N ASN A 131 -11.23 -15.02 -8.36
CA ASN A 131 -12.18 -15.86 -9.09
C ASN A 131 -11.86 -17.37 -9.01
N GLY A 132 -10.73 -17.75 -8.39
CA GLY A 132 -10.29 -19.16 -8.29
C GLY A 132 -9.83 -19.75 -9.63
N LEU A 133 -9.34 -18.90 -10.54
CA LEU A 133 -8.85 -19.24 -11.88
C LEU A 133 -7.32 -19.13 -11.95
#